data_AF-A0A4S2RJT1-F1
#
_entry.id   AF-A0A4S2RJT1-F1
#
_cell.length_a   1.000
_cell.length_b   1.000
_cell.length_c   1.000
_cell.angle_alpha   90.00
_cell.angle_beta   90.00
_cell.angle_gamma   90.00
#
_symmetry.space_group_name_H-M   'P 1'
#
loop_
_entity.id
_entity.type
_entity.pdbx_description
1 polymer ?
#
loop_
_entity_poly.entity_id
_entity_poly.type
_entity_poly.pdbx_seq_one_letter_code
_entity_poly.pdbx_strand_id
1 'polypeptide(L)'
;MTNSSYSAVDYTGAPLRIGQDVAFIAARDGQAGRPRLYTGEIKLIGEYQIVVASGERFFTLEGEDMRTKVEENVVIYWEVMGHPAA
;
A
#
# COMPACT_ATOMS: atom_id res chain seq x y z
N MET A 1 -6.18 24.70 6.91
CA MET A 1 -5.60 23.35 7.02
C MET A 1 -4.86 23.12 5.71
N THR A 2 -3.53 23.16 5.72
CA THR A 2 -2.72 22.84 4.55
C THR A 2 -2.84 21.35 4.31
N ASN A 3 -3.55 21.00 3.24
CA ASN A 3 -3.76 19.63 2.81
C ASN A 3 -2.43 19.15 2.19
N SER A 4 -1.50 18.68 3.02
CA SER A 4 -0.29 18.03 2.53
C SER A 4 -0.74 16.80 1.76
N SER A 5 -0.66 16.84 0.43
CA SER A 5 -1.02 15.71 -0.41
C SER A 5 0.05 14.64 -0.26
N TYR A 6 -0.22 13.62 0.55
CA TYR A 6 0.64 12.44 0.63
C TYR A 6 0.50 11.63 -0.66
N SER A 7 1.63 11.29 -1.27
CA SER A 7 1.63 10.34 -2.39
C SER A 7 1.87 8.94 -1.84
N ALA A 8 0.87 8.07 -1.98
CA ALA A 8 1.01 6.65 -1.70
C ALA A 8 1.71 5.98 -2.89
N VAL A 9 2.82 5.31 -2.63
CA VAL A 9 3.62 4.65 -3.67
C VAL A 9 4.01 3.23 -3.25
N ASP A 10 4.29 2.38 -4.22
CA ASP A 10 4.87 1.06 -3.96
C ASP A 10 6.38 1.15 -3.65
N TYR A 11 7.01 0.01 -3.39
CA TYR A 11 8.45 -0.05 -3.06
C TYR A 11 9.38 0.48 -4.19
N THR A 12 8.88 0.61 -5.42
CA THR A 12 9.61 1.17 -6.56
C THR A 12 9.43 2.69 -6.69
N GLY A 13 8.53 3.28 -5.90
CA GLY A 13 8.13 4.68 -6.02
C GLY A 13 7.02 4.90 -7.04
N ALA A 14 6.42 3.85 -7.60
CA ALA A 14 5.30 4.00 -8.52
C ALA A 14 4.02 4.36 -7.74
N PRO A 15 3.22 5.32 -8.22
CA PRO A 15 2.03 5.78 -7.51
C PRO A 15 0.96 4.69 -7.44
N LEU A 16 0.42 4.49 -6.24
CA LEU A 16 -0.70 3.60 -5.98
C LEU A 16 -2.04 4.33 -6.14
N ARG A 17 -3.05 3.62 -6.62
CA ARG A 17 -4.38 4.20 -6.88
C ARG A 17 -5.50 3.27 -6.40
N ILE A 18 -6.62 3.86 -5.97
CA ILE A 18 -7.86 3.10 -5.74
C ILE A 18 -8.28 2.46 -7.06
N GLY A 19 -8.69 1.19 -7.00
CA GLY A 19 -9.05 0.38 -8.16
C GLY A 19 -7.86 -0.33 -8.82
N GLN A 20 -6.63 -0.14 -8.34
CA GLN A 20 -5.45 -0.80 -8.90
C GLN A 20 -5.32 -2.22 -8.37
N ASP A 21 -5.05 -3.16 -9.29
CA ASP A 21 -4.63 -4.52 -8.95
C ASP A 21 -3.18 -4.54 -8.46
N VAL A 22 -2.94 -5.21 -7.34
CA VAL A 22 -1.64 -5.30 -6.68
C VAL A 22 -1.34 -6.72 -6.25
N ALA A 23 -0.06 -7.08 -6.23
CA ALA A 23 0.44 -8.19 -5.44
C ALA A 23 0.97 -7.67 -4.10
N PHE A 24 0.74 -8.39 -3.01
CA PHE A 24 1.21 -7.96 -1.71
C PHE A 24 1.56 -9.11 -0.78
N ILE A 25 2.47 -8.85 0.15
CA ILE A 25 2.80 -9.76 1.24
C ILE A 25 2.01 -9.31 2.47
N ALA A 26 1.34 -10.24 3.14
CA ALA A 26 0.70 -9.93 4.43
C ALA A 26 1.19 -10.91 5.49
N ALA A 27 1.61 -10.36 6.64
CA ALA A 27 1.70 -11.11 7.87
C ALA A 27 0.28 -11.46 8.36
N ARG A 28 0.05 -12.68 8.83
CA ARG A 28 -1.27 -13.04 9.37
C ARG A 28 -1.43 -12.34 10.72
N ASP A 29 -2.53 -11.61 10.91
CA ASP A 29 -2.86 -10.87 12.14
C ASP A 29 -2.37 -11.56 13.41
N GLY A 30 -1.41 -10.93 14.09
CA GLY A 30 -1.01 -11.29 15.46
C GLY A 30 -0.33 -12.65 15.66
N GLN A 31 0.06 -13.38 14.61
CA GLN A 31 0.84 -14.61 14.76
C GLN A 31 2.12 -14.55 13.96
N ALA A 32 3.20 -15.06 14.55
CA ALA A 32 4.48 -15.37 13.89
C ALA A 32 4.32 -16.51 12.84
N GLY A 33 3.30 -16.41 12.00
CA GLY A 33 3.09 -17.25 10.84
C GLY A 33 3.96 -16.77 9.69
N ARG A 34 4.27 -17.69 8.78
CA ARG A 34 5.06 -17.37 7.59
C ARG A 34 4.32 -16.33 6.75
N PRO A 35 5.01 -15.27 6.27
CA PRO A 35 4.42 -14.31 5.34
C PRO A 35 3.82 -15.02 4.14
N ARG A 36 2.69 -14.53 3.64
CA ARG A 36 2.02 -15.09 2.46
C ARG A 36 1.84 -14.03 1.40
N LEU A 37 1.98 -14.46 0.15
CA LEU A 37 1.74 -13.65 -1.03
C LEU A 37 0.25 -13.73 -1.40
N TYR A 38 -0.33 -12.57 -1.70
CA TYR A 38 -1.70 -12.38 -2.15
C TYR A 38 -1.74 -11.50 -3.39
N THR A 39 -2.88 -11.52 -4.08
CA THR A 39 -3.22 -10.56 -5.13
C THR A 39 -4.59 -9.98 -4.81
N GLY A 40 -4.82 -8.71 -5.13
CA GLY A 40 -6.07 -8.04 -4.83
C GLY A 40 -6.15 -6.64 -5.42
N GLU A 41 -7.24 -5.94 -5.13
CA GLU A 41 -7.50 -4.60 -5.62
C GLU A 41 -7.49 -3.59 -4.45
N ILE A 42 -6.81 -2.45 -4.62
CA ILE A 42 -6.83 -1.36 -3.63
C ILE A 42 -8.23 -0.76 -3.58
N LYS A 43 -8.88 -0.81 -2.42
CA LYS A 43 -10.20 -0.20 -2.20
C LYS A 43 -10.13 1.16 -1.53
N LEU A 44 -9.14 1.38 -0.67
CA LEU A 44 -8.96 2.63 0.06
C LEU A 44 -7.48 2.96 0.23
N ILE A 45 -7.16 4.25 0.19
CA ILE A 45 -5.84 4.80 0.54
C ILE A 45 -6.07 5.83 1.65
N GLY A 46 -5.60 5.51 2.85
CA GLY A 46 -5.52 6.42 3.99
C GLY A 46 -4.14 7.10 4.04
N GLU A 47 -3.90 7.84 5.13
CA GLU A 47 -2.63 8.58 5.31
C GLU A 47 -1.44 7.62 5.40
N TYR A 48 -1.50 6.61 6.27
CA TYR A 48 -0.41 5.64 6.50
C TYR A 48 -0.80 4.18 6.25
N GLN A 49 -1.97 3.95 5.64
CA GLN A 49 -2.49 2.61 5.46
C GLN A 49 -3.31 2.50 4.18
N ILE A 50 -3.27 1.35 3.51
CA ILE A 50 -4.19 1.00 2.43
C ILE A 50 -5.04 -0.20 2.80
N VAL A 51 -6.20 -0.31 2.16
CA VAL A 51 -7.07 -1.48 2.25
C VAL A 51 -7.11 -2.18 0.91
N VAL A 52 -6.73 -3.46 0.88
CA VAL A 52 -6.73 -4.31 -0.31
C VAL A 52 -7.77 -5.41 -0.16
N ALA A 53 -8.63 -5.58 -1.16
CA ALA A 53 -9.58 -6.69 -1.23
C ALA A 53 -8.98 -7.85 -2.04
N SER A 54 -8.94 -9.04 -1.45
CA SER A 54 -8.44 -10.28 -2.09
C SER A 54 -9.43 -11.41 -1.85
N GLY A 55 -10.27 -11.69 -2.85
CA GLY A 55 -11.42 -12.59 -2.70
C GLY A 55 -12.44 -12.02 -1.72
N GLU A 56 -12.83 -12.80 -0.71
CA GLU A 56 -13.78 -12.37 0.34
C GLU A 56 -13.10 -11.69 1.54
N ARG A 57 -11.79 -11.45 1.48
CA ARG A 57 -11.00 -10.88 2.59
C ARG A 57 -10.54 -9.47 2.28
N PHE A 58 -10.45 -8.68 3.34
CA PHE A 58 -9.81 -7.37 3.33
C PHE A 58 -8.53 -7.44 4.15
N PHE A 59 -7.50 -6.77 3.64
CA PHE A 59 -6.19 -6.64 4.28
C PHE A 59 -5.90 -5.16 4.46
N THR A 60 -5.48 -4.79 5.67
CA THR A 60 -4.91 -3.48 5.93
C THR A 60 -3.39 -3.62 5.86
N LEU A 61 -2.76 -2.79 5.03
CA LEU A 61 -1.31 -2.76 4.89
C LEU A 61 -0.82 -1.40 5.33
N GLU A 62 0.17 -1.41 6.22
CA GLU A 62 0.78 -0.20 6.76
C GLU A 62 1.86 0.29 5.79
N GLY A 63 1.92 1.61 5.61
CA GLY A 63 2.95 2.29 4.86
C GLY A 63 3.89 3.05 5.79
N GLU A 64 5.11 3.27 5.35
CA GLU A 64 6.10 4.06 6.09
C GLU A 64 6.20 5.46 5.50
N ASP A 65 6.10 6.49 6.35
CA ASP A 65 6.37 7.88 5.95
C ASP A 65 7.87 8.02 5.64
N MET A 66 8.18 8.23 4.37
CA MET A 66 9.49 8.67 3.94
C MET A 66 9.41 10.12 3.51
N ARG A 67 9.91 11.00 4.39
CA ARG A 67 10.25 12.37 4.00
C ARG A 67 11.43 12.31 3.05
N THR A 68 11.15 12.51 1.76
CA THR A 68 12.23 12.68 0.78
C THR A 68 12.92 14.02 1.01
N LYS A 69 14.17 14.17 0.54
CA LYS A 69 14.93 15.44 0.60
C LYS A 69 14.26 16.61 -0.16
N VAL A 70 13.10 16.38 -0.79
CA VAL A 70 12.42 17.28 -1.72
C VAL A 70 11.08 17.80 -1.16
N GLU A 71 10.86 17.72 0.16
CA GLU A 71 9.66 18.24 0.86
C GLU A 71 8.31 17.60 0.46
N GLU A 72 8.32 16.55 -0.36
CA GLU A 72 7.12 15.75 -0.61
C GLU A 72 6.99 14.66 0.46
N ASN A 73 5.84 14.66 1.15
CA ASN A 73 5.47 13.57 2.04
C ASN A 73 5.04 12.38 1.19
N VAL A 74 5.85 11.32 1.18
CA VAL A 74 5.59 10.10 0.44
C VAL A 74 5.42 8.96 1.43
N VAL A 75 4.36 8.17 1.26
CA VAL A 75 4.15 6.96 2.05
C VAL A 75 4.42 5.75 1.17
N ILE A 76 5.44 4.99 1.54
CA ILE A 76 5.89 3.82 0.79
C ILE A 76 5.33 2.56 1.42
N TYR A 77 4.72 1.72 0.58
CA TYR A 77 4.20 0.42 0.96
C TYR A 77 5.16 -0.67 0.48
N TRP A 78 6.13 -1.04 1.31
CA TRP A 78 7.21 -1.97 0.97
C TRP A 78 6.74 -3.37 0.58
N GLU A 79 5.61 -3.79 1.12
CA GLU A 79 5.04 -5.12 0.90
C GLU A 79 4.12 -5.18 -0.32
N VAL A 80 3.95 -4.07 -1.05
CA VAL A 80 3.00 -3.93 -2.16
C VAL A 80 3.75 -3.73 -3.46
N MET A 81 3.28 -4.40 -4.52
CA MET A 81 3.72 -4.20 -5.89
C MET A 81 2.50 -3.84 -6.74
N GLY A 82 2.50 -2.63 -7.30
CA GLY A 82 1.48 -2.21 -8.23
C GLY A 82 1.61 -2.93 -9.57
N HIS A 83 0.54 -3.51 -10.10
CA HIS A 83 0.56 -3.90 -11.51
C HIS A 83 0.39 -2.65 -12.36
N PRO A 84 1.20 -2.49 -13.43
CA PRO A 84 0.92 -1.44 -14.41
C PRO A 84 -0.45 -1.68 -15.02
N ALA A 85 -1.23 -0.62 -15.16
CA ALA A 85 -2.48 -0.69 -15.92
C ALA A 85 -2.14 -1.15 -17.36
N ALA A 86 -2.83 -2.20 -17.81
CA ALA A 86 -2.75 -2.67 -19.19
C ALA A 86 -3.32 -1.64 -20.18
#